data_AF-A0A060ZN28-F1
#
_entry.id   AF-A0A060ZN28-F1
#
_cell.length_a   1.000
_cell.length_b   1.000
_cell.length_c   1.000
_cell.angle_alpha   90.00
_cell.angle_beta   90.00
_cell.angle_gamma   90.00
#
_symmetry.space_group_name_H-M   'P 1'
#
loop_
_entity.id
_entity.type
_entity.pdbx_description
1 polymer ?
#
loop_
_entity_poly.entity_id
_entity_poly.type
_entity_poly.pdbx_seq_one_letter_code
_entity_poly.pdbx_strand_id
1 'polypeptide(L)'
;GVWVTFFASSSLSSFVPLFFYFPQNKKGTDLLLGVDALGLHIYDPDNKLTPKCSFPWNEIRNISYSDREFAIKPLDKKTDVFKFNSTKLKVNKLILQLCMGNHNLFLRRRRVDSLEVQQMKAQAREERARKRVERQRLEREKHLREVAERARDDLERRLIQLQDEAHMANDALVRTVGCFFF
;
A
#
# COMPACT_ATOMS: atom_id res chain seq x y z
N GLY A 1 -11.48 -12.39 -10.21
CA GLY A 1 -11.20 -12.61 -8.77
C GLY A 1 -10.18 -11.66 -8.17
N VAL A 2 -9.03 -11.40 -8.83
CA VAL A 2 -7.90 -10.68 -8.20
C VAL A 2 -7.86 -9.16 -8.50
N TRP A 3 -8.54 -8.71 -9.56
CA TRP A 3 -8.51 -7.30 -9.98
C TRP A 3 -9.34 -6.35 -9.12
N VAL A 4 -10.36 -6.87 -8.41
CA VAL A 4 -11.30 -6.04 -7.64
C VAL A 4 -10.75 -5.70 -6.25
N THR A 5 -9.89 -6.56 -5.67
CA THR A 5 -9.24 -6.29 -4.38
C THR A 5 -8.18 -5.19 -4.47
N PHE A 6 -7.57 -4.98 -5.65
CA PHE A 6 -6.65 -3.87 -5.88
C PHE A 6 -7.35 -2.49 -5.90
N PHE A 7 -8.66 -2.47 -6.18
CA PHE A 7 -9.45 -1.23 -6.20
C PHE A 7 -9.97 -0.79 -4.82
N ALA A 8 -9.89 -1.66 -3.81
CA ALA A 8 -10.46 -1.42 -2.48
C ALA A 8 -9.48 -0.79 -1.47
N SER A 9 -8.24 -0.49 -1.87
CA SER A 9 -7.30 0.30 -1.08
C SER A 9 -7.46 1.78 -1.41
N SER A 10 -8.23 2.48 -0.58
CA SER A 10 -8.55 3.92 -0.66
C SER A 10 -7.34 4.84 -0.38
N SER A 11 -6.11 4.32 -0.51
CA SER A 11 -4.88 5.04 -0.19
C SER A 11 -3.75 4.79 -1.21
N LEU A 12 -4.07 4.43 -2.45
CA LEU A 12 -3.08 4.34 -3.52
C LEU A 12 -3.00 5.67 -4.29
N SER A 13 -2.44 6.68 -3.62
CA SER A 13 -1.69 7.78 -4.27
C SER A 13 -0.39 7.28 -4.91
N SER A 14 -0.14 5.97 -4.89
CA SER A 14 1.06 5.31 -5.40
C SER A 14 0.75 4.48 -6.66
N PHE A 15 -0.02 5.03 -7.59
CA PHE A 15 0.19 4.67 -8.99
C PHE A 15 1.36 5.51 -9.48
N VAL A 16 2.53 4.86 -9.61
CA VAL A 16 3.70 5.49 -10.22
C VAL A 16 3.29 6.03 -11.59
N PRO A 17 3.47 7.33 -11.87
CA PRO A 17 3.14 7.89 -13.17
C PRO A 17 3.88 7.11 -14.25
N LEU A 18 3.16 6.67 -15.28
CA LEU A 18 3.80 6.01 -16.41
C LEU A 18 4.39 7.09 -17.32
N PHE A 19 5.71 7.06 -17.47
CA PHE A 19 6.45 8.07 -18.21
C PHE A 19 6.71 7.65 -19.66
N PHE A 20 6.49 8.57 -20.59
CA PHE A 20 6.76 8.43 -22.01
C PHE A 20 7.71 9.50 -22.49
N TYR A 21 8.80 9.09 -23.13
CA TYR A 21 9.81 10.00 -23.67
C TYR A 21 9.44 10.47 -25.08
N PHE A 22 9.57 11.77 -25.29
CA PHE A 22 9.30 12.43 -26.56
C PHE A 22 10.48 13.33 -26.94
N PRO A 23 11.26 12.91 -27.94
CA PRO A 23 12.23 13.80 -28.55
C PRO A 23 11.49 14.80 -29.43
N GLN A 24 11.68 16.09 -29.18
CA GLN A 24 11.15 17.23 -29.94
C GLN A 24 9.66 17.63 -29.76
N ASN A 25 9.45 18.72 -29.01
CA ASN A 25 8.36 19.68 -29.25
C ASN A 25 8.67 20.54 -30.51
N LYS A 26 7.73 21.38 -30.95
CA LYS A 26 7.91 22.42 -32.00
C LYS A 26 9.14 23.32 -31.81
N LYS A 27 9.70 23.38 -30.59
CA LYS A 27 10.92 24.12 -30.23
C LYS A 27 12.21 23.28 -30.21
N GLY A 28 12.15 22.00 -30.58
CA GLY A 28 13.30 21.09 -30.60
C GLY A 28 13.74 20.56 -29.22
N THR A 29 12.97 20.82 -28.17
CA THR A 29 13.28 20.37 -26.80
C THR A 29 12.66 19.01 -26.50
N ASP A 30 13.42 18.15 -25.82
CA ASP A 30 12.98 16.85 -25.33
C ASP A 30 12.06 17.01 -24.11
N LEU A 31 11.05 16.14 -24.01
CA LEU A 31 10.07 16.18 -22.94
C LEU A 31 9.65 14.78 -22.52
N LEU A 32 9.17 14.69 -21.28
CA LEU A 32 8.67 13.46 -20.70
C LEU A 32 7.20 13.65 -20.30
N LEU A 33 6.31 12.83 -20.86
CA LEU A 33 4.89 12.83 -20.52
C LEU A 33 4.65 11.79 -19.42
N GLY A 34 4.21 12.22 -18.24
CA GLY A 34 3.65 11.36 -17.21
C GLY A 34 2.13 11.25 -17.37
N VAL A 35 1.62 10.03 -17.31
CA VAL A 35 0.19 9.73 -17.24
C VAL A 35 -0.11 9.12 -15.88
N ASP A 36 -1.03 9.72 -15.12
CA ASP A 36 -1.41 9.22 -13.80
C ASP A 36 -2.94 9.22 -13.57
N ALA A 37 -3.34 8.92 -12.34
CA ALA A 37 -4.74 8.86 -11.93
C ALA A 37 -5.43 10.25 -11.87
N LEU A 38 -4.68 11.34 -11.90
CA LEU A 38 -5.14 12.72 -11.71
C LEU A 38 -5.14 13.52 -13.03
N GLY A 39 -4.22 13.23 -13.93
CA GLY A 39 -4.12 13.90 -15.22
C GLY A 39 -2.92 13.49 -16.07
N LEU A 40 -2.49 14.44 -16.89
CA LEU A 40 -1.29 14.39 -17.71
C LEU A 40 -0.29 15.42 -17.22
N HIS A 41 0.98 15.07 -17.20
CA HIS A 41 2.03 15.91 -16.66
C HIS A 41 3.21 15.94 -17.63
N ILE A 42 3.73 17.13 -17.93
CA ILE A 42 4.90 17.33 -18.78
C ILE A 42 6.08 17.66 -17.89
N TYR A 43 7.14 16.88 -18.01
CA TYR A 43 8.38 17.00 -17.26
C TYR A 43 9.55 17.26 -18.21
N ASP A 44 10.62 17.83 -17.66
CA ASP A 44 11.91 17.78 -18.32
C ASP A 44 12.53 16.39 -18.17
N PRO A 45 13.33 15.95 -19.16
CA PRO A 45 14.12 14.72 -19.02
C PRO A 45 15.00 14.71 -17.76
N ASP A 46 15.54 15.88 -17.40
CA ASP A 46 16.46 16.07 -16.27
C ASP A 46 15.73 16.22 -14.92
N ASN A 47 14.44 16.56 -14.92
CA ASN A 47 13.65 16.76 -13.69
C ASN A 47 12.29 16.05 -13.76
N LYS A 48 12.25 14.84 -13.22
CA LYS A 48 11.04 14.00 -13.14
C LYS A 48 10.18 14.25 -11.90
N LEU A 49 10.65 15.08 -10.97
CA LEU A 49 9.96 15.33 -9.69
C LEU A 49 8.91 16.42 -9.83
N THR A 50 9.24 17.49 -10.56
CA THR A 50 8.36 18.66 -10.69
C THR A 50 7.89 18.81 -12.14
N PRO A 51 6.58 18.68 -12.43
CA PRO A 51 6.07 18.89 -13.77
C PRO A 51 6.12 20.37 -14.14
N LYS A 52 6.57 20.67 -15.36
CA LYS A 52 6.53 22.02 -15.94
C LYS A 52 5.12 22.45 -16.30
N CYS A 53 4.32 21.51 -16.79
CA CYS A 53 2.94 21.76 -17.20
C CYS A 53 2.10 20.55 -16.78
N SER A 54 0.90 20.79 -16.26
CA SER A 54 -0.01 19.75 -15.82
C SER A 54 -1.40 20.00 -16.38
N PHE A 55 -2.06 18.93 -16.82
CA PHE A 55 -3.41 18.93 -17.35
C PHE A 55 -4.26 17.96 -16.54
N PRO A 56 -5.00 18.46 -15.54
CA PRO A 56 -5.96 17.66 -14.78
C PRO A 56 -7.02 17.03 -15.69
N TRP A 57 -7.51 15.83 -15.37
CA TRP A 57 -8.54 15.16 -16.19
C TRP A 57 -9.82 15.98 -16.39
N ASN A 58 -10.18 16.84 -15.44
CA ASN A 58 -11.35 17.75 -15.54
C ASN A 58 -11.12 18.96 -16.46
N GLU A 59 -9.87 19.25 -16.82
CA GLU A 59 -9.50 20.40 -17.66
C GLU A 59 -9.17 19.98 -19.10
N ILE A 60 -9.30 18.70 -19.44
CA ILE A 60 -9.03 18.17 -20.77
C ILE A 60 -10.35 17.95 -21.51
N ARG A 61 -10.51 18.58 -22.68
CA ARG A 61 -11.66 18.38 -23.58
C ARG A 61 -11.51 17.11 -24.41
N ASN A 62 -10.33 16.96 -25.02
CA ASN A 62 -10.07 15.89 -25.97
C ASN A 62 -8.57 15.59 -26.04
N ILE A 63 -8.24 14.32 -26.23
CA ILE A 63 -6.89 13.85 -26.51
C ILE A 63 -6.95 13.09 -27.84
N SER A 64 -6.08 13.46 -28.76
CA SER A 64 -6.05 12.88 -30.11
C SER A 64 -4.63 12.87 -30.65
N TYR A 65 -4.36 12.01 -31.63
CA TYR A 65 -3.13 12.08 -32.40
C TYR A 65 -3.43 11.95 -33.90
N SER A 66 -2.57 12.53 -34.74
CA SER A 66 -2.58 12.40 -36.19
C SER A 66 -1.16 12.11 -36.65
N ASP A 67 -0.95 10.94 -37.25
CA ASP A 67 0.38 10.42 -37.56
C ASP A 67 1.32 10.51 -36.34
N ARG A 68 2.37 11.35 -36.41
CA ARG A 68 3.33 11.53 -35.33
C ARG A 68 2.96 12.64 -34.35
N GLU A 69 2.03 13.53 -34.70
CA GLU A 69 1.62 14.65 -33.83
C GLU A 69 0.56 14.18 -32.82
N PHE A 70 0.84 14.37 -31.54
CA PHE A 70 -0.10 14.15 -30.44
C PHE A 70 -0.60 15.51 -29.93
N ALA A 71 -1.90 15.62 -29.66
CA ALA A 71 -2.56 16.86 -29.29
C ALA A 71 -3.45 16.68 -28.06
N ILE A 72 -3.22 17.54 -27.05
CA ILE A 72 -4.03 17.67 -25.85
C ILE A 72 -4.81 18.98 -25.96
N LYS A 73 -6.14 18.87 -26.09
CA LYS A 73 -7.03 20.03 -26.18
C LYS A 73 -7.61 20.32 -24.79
N PRO A 74 -7.30 21.48 -24.18
CA PRO A 74 -7.90 21.87 -22.91
C PRO A 74 -9.41 22.12 -23.06
N LEU A 75 -10.12 22.10 -21.92
CA LEU A 75 -11.55 22.36 -21.82
C LEU A 75 -11.88 23.80 -22.16
N ASP A 76 -11.08 24.75 -21.67
CA ASP A 76 -11.20 26.15 -22.03
C ASP A 76 -10.84 26.36 -23.51
N LYS A 77 -11.73 27.03 -24.24
CA LYS A 77 -11.52 27.35 -25.66
C LYS A 77 -10.48 28.45 -25.87
N LYS A 78 -10.19 29.25 -24.84
CA LYS A 78 -9.19 30.32 -24.90
C LYS A 78 -7.76 29.79 -24.78
N THR A 79 -7.58 28.61 -24.19
CA THR A 79 -6.26 28.02 -23.97
C THR A 79 -5.78 27.28 -25.21
N ASP A 80 -4.54 27.51 -25.60
CA ASP A 80 -3.93 26.89 -26.76
C ASP A 80 -3.83 25.36 -26.64
N VAL A 81 -3.93 24.69 -27.78
CA VAL A 81 -3.77 23.23 -27.87
C VAL A 81 -2.31 22.86 -27.67
N PHE A 82 -2.03 22.02 -26.68
CA PHE A 82 -0.68 21.51 -26.45
C PHE A 82 -0.39 20.37 -27.43
N LYS A 83 0.66 20.53 -28.24
CA LYS A 83 1.03 19.59 -29.30
C LYS A 83 2.50 19.17 -29.15
N PHE A 84 2.78 17.89 -29.35
CA PHE A 84 4.14 17.35 -29.37
C PHE A 84 4.24 16.20 -30.37
N ASN A 85 5.44 15.92 -30.86
CA ASN A 85 5.67 14.87 -31.85
C ASN A 85 6.28 13.63 -31.20
N SER A 86 5.87 12.47 -31.70
CA SER A 86 6.42 11.17 -31.32
C SER A 86 7.31 10.61 -32.42
N THR A 87 8.31 9.82 -32.01
CA THR A 87 9.14 9.07 -32.96
C THR A 87 8.41 7.90 -33.60
N LYS A 88 7.41 7.33 -32.92
CA LYS A 88 6.75 6.09 -33.32
C LYS A 88 5.23 6.17 -33.14
N LEU A 89 4.48 5.91 -34.21
CA LEU A 89 3.00 5.86 -34.18
C LEU A 89 2.45 4.88 -33.13
N LYS A 90 3.13 3.74 -32.92
CA LYS A 90 2.75 2.74 -31.91
C LYS A 90 2.72 3.33 -30.49
N VAL A 91 3.61 4.27 -30.18
CA VAL A 91 3.68 4.95 -28.88
C VAL A 91 2.47 5.86 -28.69
N ASN A 92 2.08 6.63 -29.71
CA ASN A 92 0.89 7.48 -29.67
C ASN A 92 -0.39 6.67 -29.41
N LYS A 93 -0.54 5.52 -30.08
CA LYS A 93 -1.67 4.62 -29.86
C LYS A 93 -1.72 4.11 -28.41
N LEU A 94 -0.59 3.67 -27.87
CA LEU A 94 -0.50 3.17 -26.49
C LEU A 94 -0.87 4.27 -25.48
N ILE A 95 -0.32 5.47 -25.65
CA ILE A 95 -0.58 6.60 -24.75
C ILE A 95 -2.05 7.00 -24.78
N LEU A 96 -2.67 7.05 -25.97
CA LEU A 96 -4.09 7.34 -26.09
C LEU A 96 -4.94 6.31 -25.32
N GLN A 97 -4.64 5.01 -25.46
CA GLN A 97 -5.35 3.95 -24.73
C GLN A 97 -5.20 4.11 -23.21
N LEU A 98 -4.01 4.45 -22.73
CA LEU A 98 -3.78 4.70 -21.31
C LEU A 98 -4.53 5.94 -20.82
N CYS A 99 -4.56 7.02 -21.60
CA CYS A 99 -5.33 8.22 -21.27
C CYS A 99 -6.83 7.91 -21.19
N MET A 100 -7.37 7.18 -22.16
CA MET A 100 -8.77 6.76 -22.16
C MET A 100 -9.10 5.87 -20.96
N GLY A 101 -8.22 4.92 -20.62
CA GLY A 101 -8.38 4.08 -19.43
C GLY A 101 -8.40 4.89 -18.15
N ASN A 102 -7.38 5.73 -17.93
CA ASN A 102 -7.26 6.57 -16.73
C ASN A 102 -8.42 7.57 -16.60
N HIS A 103 -8.80 8.24 -17.69
CA HIS A 103 -9.93 9.18 -17.68
C HIS A 103 -11.26 8.48 -17.35
N ASN A 104 -11.51 7.28 -17.91
CA ASN A 104 -12.70 6.49 -17.56
C ASN A 104 -12.71 6.08 -16.08
N LEU A 105 -11.57 5.66 -15.54
CA LEU A 105 -11.44 5.37 -14.11
C LEU A 105 -11.69 6.63 -13.27
N PHE A 106 -11.14 7.77 -13.67
CA PHE A 106 -11.36 9.05 -13.01
C PHE A 106 -12.84 9.43 -12.96
N LEU A 107 -13.57 9.29 -14.07
CA LEU A 107 -15.01 9.53 -14.12
C LEU A 107 -15.79 8.53 -13.25
N ARG A 108 -15.42 7.25 -13.26
CA ARG A 108 -16.04 6.22 -12.41
C ARG A 108 -15.85 6.52 -10.93
N ARG A 109 -14.64 6.93 -10.51
CA ARG A 109 -14.33 7.29 -9.11
C ARG A 109 -15.13 8.50 -8.60
N ARG A 110 -15.61 9.37 -9.50
CA ARG A 110 -16.43 10.55 -9.16
C ARG A 110 -17.93 10.28 -9.17
N ARG A 111 -18.36 9.11 -9.64
CA ARG A 111 -19.75 8.68 -9.53
C ARG A 111 -19.97 8.00 -8.18
N VAL A 112 -21.22 8.00 -7.71
CA VAL A 112 -21.61 7.17 -6.57
C VAL A 112 -21.26 5.72 -6.91
N ASP A 113 -20.62 5.02 -5.96
CA ASP A 113 -20.26 3.61 -6.12
C ASP A 113 -21.49 2.80 -6.53
N SER A 114 -21.31 1.84 -7.44
CA SER A 114 -22.38 0.88 -7.76
C SER A 114 -22.79 0.08 -6.52
N LEU A 115 -24.02 -0.43 -6.51
CA LEU A 115 -24.52 -1.25 -5.40
C LEU A 115 -23.59 -2.45 -5.10
N GLU A 116 -23.06 -3.07 -6.15
CA GLU A 116 -22.07 -4.16 -6.04
C GLU A 116 -20.80 -3.70 -5.30
N VAL A 117 -20.22 -2.57 -5.67
CA VAL A 117 -19.02 -2.03 -5.01
C VAL A 117 -19.31 -1.67 -3.55
N GLN A 118 -20.49 -1.13 -3.26
CA GLN A 118 -20.91 -0.84 -1.88
C GLN A 118 -21.02 -2.11 -1.04
N GLN A 119 -21.62 -3.18 -1.58
CA GLN A 119 -21.73 -4.49 -0.94
C GLN A 119 -20.36 -5.11 -0.70
N MET A 120 -19.47 -5.09 -1.69
CA MET A 120 -18.09 -5.57 -1.54
C MET A 120 -17.33 -4.81 -0.46
N LYS A 121 -17.47 -3.47 -0.40
CA LYS A 121 -16.89 -2.65 0.66
C LYS A 121 -17.45 -3.00 2.04
N ALA A 122 -18.76 -3.26 2.14
CA ALA A 122 -19.40 -3.68 3.39
C ALA A 122 -18.85 -5.04 3.86
N GLN A 123 -18.81 -6.02 2.96
CA GLN A 123 -18.27 -7.35 3.23
C GLN A 123 -16.79 -7.29 3.65
N ALA A 124 -15.97 -6.49 2.96
CA ALA A 124 -14.56 -6.32 3.32
C ALA A 124 -14.36 -5.66 4.69
N ARG A 125 -15.25 -4.73 5.08
CA ARG A 125 -15.23 -4.12 6.43
C ARG A 125 -15.60 -5.14 7.50
N GLU A 126 -16.62 -5.94 7.26
CA GLU A 126 -17.07 -6.99 8.18
C GLU A 126 -16.00 -8.07 8.37
N GLU A 127 -15.39 -8.53 7.27
CA GLU A 127 -14.32 -9.53 7.33
C GLU A 127 -13.09 -9.00 8.08
N ARG A 128 -12.72 -7.73 7.88
CA ARG A 128 -11.63 -7.08 8.63
C ARG A 128 -11.96 -6.97 10.11
N ALA A 129 -13.20 -6.61 10.46
CA ALA A 129 -13.64 -6.53 11.85
C ALA A 129 -13.60 -7.91 12.53
N ARG A 130 -14.10 -8.95 11.84
CA ARG A 130 -14.05 -10.34 12.32
C ARG A 130 -12.62 -10.80 12.57
N LYS A 131 -11.71 -10.60 11.60
CA LYS A 131 -10.29 -10.94 11.74
C LYS A 131 -9.61 -10.19 12.87
N ARG A 132 -10.01 -8.94 13.15
CA ARG A 132 -9.47 -8.15 14.27
C ARG A 132 -9.87 -8.73 15.61
N VAL A 133 -11.14 -9.12 15.78
CA VAL A 133 -11.64 -9.74 17.01
C VAL A 133 -10.95 -11.09 17.27
N GLU A 134 -10.83 -11.91 16.23
CA GLU A 134 -10.15 -13.21 16.32
C GLU A 134 -8.68 -13.07 16.72
N ARG A 135 -7.96 -12.13 16.09
CA ARG A 135 -6.57 -11.82 16.46
C ARG A 135 -6.45 -11.36 17.91
N GLN A 136 -7.32 -10.46 18.36
CA GLN A 136 -7.32 -10.00 19.76
C GLN A 136 -7.60 -11.13 20.75
N ARG A 137 -8.50 -12.06 20.40
CA ARG A 137 -8.78 -13.24 21.24
C ARG A 137 -7.55 -14.13 21.36
N LEU A 138 -6.89 -14.43 20.23
CA LEU A 138 -5.69 -15.25 20.20
C LEU A 138 -4.52 -14.60 20.97
N GLU A 139 -4.33 -13.28 20.82
CA GLU A 139 -3.30 -12.54 21.56
C GLU A 139 -3.53 -12.59 23.08
N ARG A 140 -4.79 -12.48 23.54
CA ARG A 140 -5.12 -12.62 24.97
C ARG A 140 -4.86 -14.02 25.49
N GLU A 141 -5.27 -15.04 24.74
CA GLU A 141 -5.04 -16.44 25.13
C GLU A 141 -3.55 -16.76 25.20
N LYS A 142 -2.77 -16.30 24.21
CA LYS A 142 -1.31 -16.43 24.20
C LYS A 142 -0.68 -15.73 25.41
N HIS A 143 -1.11 -14.51 25.71
CA HIS A 143 -0.59 -13.77 26.87
C HIS A 143 -0.89 -14.48 28.19
N LEU A 144 -2.12 -14.96 28.38
CA LEU A 144 -2.51 -15.72 29.58
C LEU A 144 -1.68 -16.99 29.74
N ARG A 145 -1.44 -17.71 28.62
CA ARG A 145 -0.60 -18.90 28.62
C ARG A 145 0.85 -18.61 28.99
N GLU A 146 1.44 -17.55 28.42
CA GLU A 146 2.80 -17.13 28.76
C GLU A 146 2.93 -16.75 30.25
N VAL A 147 1.93 -16.08 30.82
CA VAL A 147 1.92 -15.75 32.25
C VAL A 147 1.82 -17.00 33.12
N ALA A 148 0.96 -17.95 32.76
CA ALA A 148 0.81 -19.21 33.48
C ALA A 148 2.09 -20.07 33.41
N GLU A 149 2.74 -20.14 32.25
CA GLU A 149 4.02 -20.85 32.07
C GLU A 149 5.13 -20.23 32.94
N ARG A 150 5.24 -18.90 32.97
CA ARG A 150 6.20 -18.21 33.86
C ARG A 150 5.93 -18.47 35.34
N ALA A 151 4.66 -18.40 35.77
CA ALA A 151 4.29 -18.66 37.15
C ALA A 151 4.61 -20.11 37.58
N ARG A 152 4.41 -21.08 36.68
CA ARG A 152 4.80 -22.47 36.90
C ARG A 152 6.31 -22.60 37.08
N ASP A 153 7.09 -22.02 36.17
CA ASP A 153 8.56 -22.10 36.22
C ASP A 153 9.12 -21.46 37.51
N ASP A 154 8.52 -20.36 37.99
CA ASP A 154 8.89 -19.72 39.26
C ASP A 154 8.56 -20.60 40.48
N LEU A 155 7.40 -21.27 40.48
CA LEU A 155 7.02 -22.20 41.55
C LEU A 155 7.91 -23.44 41.57
N GLU A 156 8.25 -23.98 40.40
CA GLU A 156 9.14 -25.14 40.26
C GLU A 156 10.54 -24.83 40.82
N ARG A 157 11.10 -23.64 40.50
CA ARG A 157 12.37 -23.18 41.08
C ARG A 157 12.33 -23.08 42.60
N ARG A 158 11.25 -22.51 43.16
CA ARG A 158 11.08 -22.41 44.62
C ARG A 158 10.95 -23.77 45.29
N LEU A 159 10.26 -24.72 44.64
CA LEU A 159 10.10 -26.07 45.15
C LEU A 159 11.43 -26.81 45.24
N ILE A 160 12.29 -26.68 44.21
CA ILE A 160 13.65 -27.23 44.22
C ILE A 160 14.46 -26.61 45.37
N GLN A 161 14.44 -25.29 45.54
CA GLN A 161 15.15 -24.61 46.63
C GLN A 161 14.73 -25.12 48.01
N LEU A 162 13.42 -25.22 48.26
CA LEU A 162 12.90 -25.72 49.53
C LEU A 162 13.24 -27.20 49.76
N GLN A 163 13.27 -28.01 48.70
CA GLN A 163 13.65 -29.41 48.79
C GLN A 163 15.14 -29.57 49.13
N ASP A 164 16.01 -28.77 48.52
CA ASP A 164 17.44 -28.75 48.82
C ASP A 164 17.70 -28.28 50.26
N GLU A 165 17.03 -27.21 50.71
CA GLU A 165 17.10 -26.72 52.09
C GLU A 165 16.64 -27.78 53.11
N ALA A 166 15.52 -28.46 52.84
CA ALA A 166 15.02 -29.53 53.69
C ALA A 166 16.00 -30.72 53.74
N HIS A 167 16.61 -31.08 52.61
CA HIS A 167 17.60 -32.14 52.54
C HIS A 167 18.85 -31.80 53.36
N MET A 168 19.38 -30.58 53.21
CA MET A 168 20.52 -30.08 53.98
C MET A 168 20.22 -30.03 55.49
N ALA A 169 19.03 -29.57 55.88
CA ALA A 169 18.61 -29.54 57.28
C ALA A 169 18.52 -30.96 57.87
N ASN A 170 17.95 -31.91 57.12
CA ASN A 170 17.87 -33.31 57.53
C ASN A 170 19.26 -33.94 57.68
N ASP A 171 20.17 -33.72 56.73
CA ASP A 171 21.55 -34.19 56.80
C ASP A 171 22.30 -33.62 58.01
N ALA A 172 22.10 -32.33 58.32
CA ALA A 172 22.69 -31.70 59.50
C ALA A 172 22.16 -32.30 60.81
N LEU A 173 20.85 -32.59 60.89
CA LEU A 173 20.24 -33.28 62.02
C LEU A 173 20.82 -34.69 62.20
N VAL A 174 20.93 -35.47 61.13
CA VAL A 174 21.52 -36.83 61.20
C VAL A 174 22.97 -36.77 61.70
N ARG A 175 23.78 -35.83 61.20
CA ARG A 175 25.18 -35.66 61.65
C ARG A 175 25.28 -35.25 63.12
N THR A 176 24.45 -34.32 63.58
CA THR A 176 24.46 -33.86 64.97
C THR A 176 23.99 -34.96 65.94
N VAL A 177 22.94 -35.71 65.59
CA VAL A 177 22.49 -36.87 66.39
C VAL A 177 23.54 -37.98 66.40
N GLY A 178 24.24 -38.23 65.29
CA GLY A 178 25.34 -39.19 65.23
C GLY A 178 26.55 -38.83 66.10
N CYS A 179 26.87 -37.54 66.24
CA CYS A 179 27.94 -37.06 67.12
C CYS A 179 27.58 -37.09 68.62
N PHE A 180 26.29 -37.16 68.98
CA PHE A 180 25.85 -37.27 70.38
C PHE A 180 25.81 -38.71 70.90
N PHE A 181 25.95 -39.71 70.02
CA PHE A 181 25.95 -41.14 70.36
C PHE A 181 27.35 -41.78 70.43
N PHE A 182 28.40 -40.96 70.42
CA PHE A 182 29.81 -41.35 70.66
C PHE A 182 30.39 -40.51 71.80
#